data_AF-A0A2V7XDA7-F1
#
_entry.id   AF-A0A2V7XDA7-F1
#
_cell.length_a   1.000
_cell.length_b   1.000
_cell.length_c   1.000
_cell.angle_alpha   90.00
_cell.angle_beta   90.00
_cell.angle_gamma   90.00
#
_symmetry.space_group_name_H-M   'P 1'
#
loop_
_entity.id
_entity.type
_entity.pdbx_description
1 polymer ?
#
loop_
_entity_poly.entity_id
_entity_poly.type
_entity_poly.pdbx_seq_one_letter_code
_entity_poly.pdbx_strand_id
1 'polypeptide(L)'
;MASILKLPDIWRVIRELDLASIRRDAEGRFRLVILSEKDADAEAVVSLLSGGPAHPWLEVRAPSDLATGREEDGMTITAVLAITDQPALTPAGDTAIQRLARAGVPVVTVVHGSGRPVDAVARAGETMRTVVPALDDAALAPIAAALVGAVPLSLRLALARQLPPLRDAVFDLLIDETAKANATYAFTTAVAEAVPILDVPLNLADILVLTKNQLLMGYKIALGAGKSGRARDVIGEVVGVVGGGFLFRQAARQLVGLIPVAGLIPKVAIAYTGTWAIGRAVVVWATQGRRVSPATLRRLSRDAAGRGRAFARGLLSARSSRSASAK
;
A
#
# COMPACT_ATOMS: atom_id res chain seq x y z
N MET A 1 -10.69 -35.38 -2.96
CA MET A 1 -9.66 -34.90 -2.00
C MET A 1 -8.75 -33.89 -2.70
N ALA A 2 -9.08 -32.59 -2.64
CA ALA A 2 -8.30 -31.56 -3.32
C ALA A 2 -7.05 -31.19 -2.51
N SER A 3 -5.89 -31.36 -3.12
CA SER A 3 -4.55 -31.17 -2.56
C SER A 3 -4.39 -29.79 -1.90
N ILE A 4 -4.02 -29.78 -0.61
CA ILE A 4 -3.35 -28.65 0.02
C ILE A 4 -2.02 -28.49 -0.74
N LEU A 5 -1.84 -27.39 -1.47
CA LEU A 5 -0.58 -27.10 -2.17
C LEU A 5 0.59 -27.31 -1.21
N LYS A 6 1.46 -28.27 -1.51
CA LYS A 6 2.63 -28.54 -0.68
C LYS A 6 3.63 -27.40 -0.88
N LEU A 7 4.47 -27.10 0.11
CA LEU A 7 5.53 -26.09 0.03
C LEU A 7 6.38 -26.16 -1.28
N PRO A 8 6.71 -27.35 -1.82
CA PRO A 8 7.41 -27.46 -3.11
C PRO A 8 6.60 -26.91 -4.30
N ASP A 9 5.28 -27.10 -4.32
CA ASP A 9 4.41 -26.58 -5.38
C ASP A 9 4.34 -25.06 -5.34
N ILE A 10 4.27 -24.49 -4.13
CA ILE A 10 4.32 -23.04 -3.90
C ILE A 10 5.65 -22.46 -4.41
N TRP A 11 6.77 -23.15 -4.19
CA TRP A 11 8.08 -22.69 -4.65
C TRP A 11 8.17 -22.65 -6.18
N ARG A 12 7.57 -23.62 -6.89
CA ARG A 12 7.50 -23.61 -8.35
C ARG A 12 6.76 -22.39 -8.88
N VAL A 13 5.70 -21.98 -8.19
CA VAL A 13 4.86 -20.84 -8.56
C VAL A 13 5.62 -19.51 -8.42
N ILE A 14 6.41 -19.34 -7.37
CA ILE A 14 7.10 -18.06 -7.11
C ILE A 14 8.50 -17.97 -7.70
N ARG A 15 9.05 -19.04 -8.27
CA ARG A 15 10.40 -19.08 -8.84
C ARG A 15 10.62 -18.10 -10.00
N GLU A 16 9.56 -17.78 -10.73
CA GLU A 16 9.57 -16.82 -11.85
C GLU A 16 9.62 -15.36 -11.39
N LEU A 17 9.52 -15.10 -10.08
CA LEU A 17 9.44 -13.76 -9.51
C LEU A 17 10.82 -13.32 -9.01
N ASP A 18 11.19 -12.06 -9.28
CA ASP A 18 12.44 -11.49 -8.78
C ASP A 18 12.31 -11.07 -7.30
N LEU A 19 12.38 -12.09 -6.42
CA LEU A 19 12.36 -11.90 -4.97
C LEU A 19 13.63 -11.17 -4.45
N ALA A 20 14.70 -11.17 -5.25
CA ALA A 20 15.91 -10.44 -4.94
C ALA A 20 15.73 -8.94 -5.17
N SER A 21 15.01 -8.54 -6.23
CA SER A 21 14.64 -7.14 -6.45
C SER A 21 13.79 -6.58 -5.32
N ILE A 22 12.73 -7.30 -4.93
CA ILE A 22 11.86 -6.87 -3.80
C ILE A 22 12.67 -6.69 -2.51
N ARG A 23 13.69 -7.52 -2.30
CA ARG A 23 14.60 -7.39 -1.17
C ARG A 23 15.50 -6.16 -1.29
N ARG A 24 16.13 -5.95 -2.45
CA ARG A 24 16.95 -4.77 -2.72
C ARG A 24 16.15 -3.48 -2.50
N ASP A 25 14.89 -3.46 -2.94
CA ASP A 25 13.99 -2.34 -2.70
C ASP A 25 13.74 -2.10 -1.21
N ALA A 26 13.43 -3.15 -0.44
CA ALA A 26 13.16 -3.03 0.99
C ALA A 26 14.40 -2.66 1.83
N GLU A 27 15.58 -3.16 1.44
CA GLU A 27 16.87 -2.89 2.09
C GLU A 27 17.55 -1.63 1.54
N GLY A 28 16.96 -1.01 0.53
CA GLY A 28 17.47 0.17 -0.16
C GLY A 28 17.56 1.38 0.77
N ARG A 29 18.46 2.30 0.39
CA ARG A 29 18.54 3.63 1.00
C ARG A 29 17.52 4.55 0.36
N PHE A 30 17.06 5.54 1.10
CA PHE A 30 16.30 6.66 0.57
C PHE A 30 16.92 7.98 1.01
N ARG A 31 16.48 9.06 0.38
CA ARG A 31 16.79 10.45 0.77
C ARG A 31 15.49 11.23 0.72
N LEU A 32 14.90 11.48 1.89
CA LEU A 32 13.64 12.22 2.04
C LEU A 32 13.96 13.61 2.56
N VAL A 33 13.71 14.62 1.74
CA VAL A 33 13.98 16.01 2.13
C VAL A 33 12.72 16.60 2.77
N ILE A 34 12.87 17.15 3.97
CA ILE A 34 11.86 17.93 4.67
C ILE A 34 12.13 19.39 4.33
N LEU A 35 11.25 19.96 3.50
CA LEU A 35 11.36 21.33 3.04
C LEU A 35 10.52 22.24 3.94
N SER A 36 11.14 23.15 4.67
CA SER A 36 10.45 24.03 5.63
C SER A 36 11.13 25.39 5.72
N GLU A 37 10.35 26.46 5.88
CA GLU A 37 10.86 27.80 6.22
C GLU A 37 11.13 27.95 7.72
N LYS A 38 10.58 27.05 8.55
CA LYS A 38 10.65 27.09 10.01
C LYS A 38 11.32 25.82 10.54
N ASP A 39 12.38 26.00 11.33
CA ASP A 39 13.10 24.88 11.93
C ASP A 39 12.20 24.04 12.85
N ALA A 40 11.34 24.70 13.64
CA ALA A 40 10.41 24.02 14.55
C ALA A 40 9.43 23.07 13.81
N ASP A 41 8.93 23.48 12.65
CA ASP A 41 8.03 22.64 11.84
C ASP A 41 8.78 21.44 11.25
N ALA A 42 10.03 21.64 10.82
CA ALA A 42 10.87 20.57 10.31
C ALA A 42 11.23 19.56 11.41
N GLU A 43 11.63 20.04 12.59
CA GLU A 43 11.96 19.22 13.76
C GLU A 43 10.76 18.36 14.19
N ALA A 44 9.56 18.95 14.24
CA ALA A 44 8.33 18.23 14.57
C ALA A 44 8.08 17.07 13.59
N VAL A 45 8.20 17.32 12.29
CA VAL A 45 7.99 16.29 11.26
C VAL A 45 9.09 15.23 11.27
N VAL A 46 10.36 15.61 11.45
CA VAL A 46 11.47 14.66 11.59
C VAL A 46 11.25 13.74 12.79
N SER A 47 10.80 14.29 13.93
CA SER A 47 10.47 13.53 15.13
C SER A 47 9.34 12.53 14.86
N LEU A 48 8.23 12.98 14.26
CA LEU A 48 7.07 12.15 13.91
C LEU A 48 7.45 10.99 12.98
N LEU A 49 8.24 11.26 11.94
CA LEU A 49 8.63 10.25 10.95
C LEU A 49 9.69 9.28 11.48
N SER A 50 10.60 9.74 12.34
CA SER A 50 11.66 8.89 12.89
C SER A 50 11.14 7.95 13.97
N GLY A 51 10.16 8.38 14.77
CA GLY A 51 9.64 7.60 15.90
C GLY A 51 10.67 7.35 17.01
N GLY A 52 11.67 8.23 17.11
CA GLY A 52 12.87 8.09 17.92
C GLY A 52 13.90 9.17 17.55
N PRO A 53 15.22 8.91 17.72
CA PRO A 53 16.27 9.82 17.27
C PRO A 53 16.12 10.16 15.78
N ALA A 54 16.49 11.39 15.41
CA ALA A 54 16.40 11.87 14.03
C ALA A 54 17.07 10.88 13.05
N HIS A 55 16.29 10.38 12.10
CA HIS A 55 16.77 9.40 11.16
C HIS A 55 17.73 10.05 10.14
N PRO A 56 18.93 9.49 9.88
CA PRO A 56 19.99 10.15 9.10
C PRO A 56 19.68 10.36 7.62
N TRP A 57 18.60 9.75 7.12
CA TRP A 57 18.12 9.90 5.74
C TRP A 57 16.94 10.87 5.60
N LEU A 58 16.59 11.55 6.69
CA LEU A 58 15.71 12.71 6.70
C LEU A 58 16.58 13.96 6.71
N GLU A 59 16.47 14.78 5.68
CA GLU A 59 17.31 15.96 5.51
C GLU A 59 16.44 17.21 5.52
N VAL A 60 16.72 18.14 6.44
CA VAL A 60 16.01 19.42 6.49
C VAL A 60 16.69 20.43 5.56
N ARG A 61 15.89 21.12 4.76
CA ARG A 61 16.34 22.19 3.86
C ARG A 61 15.38 23.36 3.85
N ALA A 62 15.92 24.56 3.66
CA ALA A 62 15.11 25.73 3.37
C ALA A 62 14.70 25.72 1.88
N PRO A 63 13.51 26.25 1.54
CA PRO A 63 13.09 26.41 0.14
C PRO A 63 14.10 27.12 -0.76
N SER A 64 14.80 28.13 -0.23
CA SER A 64 15.83 28.88 -0.95
C SER A 64 16.99 27.99 -1.42
N ASP A 65 17.38 26.98 -0.63
CA ASP A 65 18.53 26.13 -0.94
C ASP A 65 18.25 25.28 -2.18
N LEU A 66 17.06 24.68 -2.23
CA LEU A 66 16.65 23.84 -3.36
C LEU A 66 16.24 24.65 -4.60
N ALA A 67 15.73 25.87 -4.42
CA ALA A 67 15.42 26.76 -5.53
C ALA A 67 16.67 27.09 -6.36
N THR A 68 17.81 27.32 -5.69
CA THR A 68 19.08 27.67 -6.35
C THR A 68 19.78 26.48 -7.00
N GLY A 69 19.57 25.26 -6.49
CA GLY A 69 20.03 24.04 -7.15
C GLY A 69 21.41 23.54 -6.86
N ARG A 70 21.99 23.98 -5.75
CA ARG A 70 23.25 23.45 -5.27
C ARG A 70 22.97 22.09 -4.61
N GLU A 71 22.89 21.04 -5.43
CA GLU A 71 22.97 19.68 -4.91
C GLU A 71 24.44 19.37 -4.63
N GLU A 72 24.86 19.48 -3.38
CA GLU A 72 26.25 19.27 -2.96
C GLU A 72 26.59 17.78 -2.69
N ASP A 73 25.62 16.86 -2.83
CA ASP A 73 25.78 15.49 -2.32
C ASP A 73 25.35 14.39 -3.31
N GLY A 74 26.07 13.26 -3.27
CA GLY A 74 26.06 12.22 -4.32
C GLY A 74 24.82 11.31 -4.40
N MET A 75 23.84 11.45 -3.50
CA MET A 75 22.59 10.66 -3.52
C MET A 75 21.42 11.50 -4.01
N THR A 76 20.70 11.02 -5.03
CA THR A 76 19.52 11.71 -5.58
C THR A 76 18.38 11.79 -4.57
N ILE A 77 17.67 12.91 -4.56
CA ILE A 77 16.47 13.10 -3.73
C ILE A 77 15.40 12.11 -4.18
N THR A 78 14.92 11.28 -3.26
CA THR A 78 13.93 10.24 -3.57
C THR A 78 12.48 10.72 -3.43
N ALA A 79 12.23 11.67 -2.52
CA ALA A 79 10.96 12.35 -2.32
C ALA A 79 11.16 13.61 -1.47
N VAL A 80 10.20 14.53 -1.54
CA VAL A 80 10.17 15.74 -0.71
C VAL A 80 8.87 15.84 0.05
N LEU A 81 8.96 16.25 1.32
CA LEU A 81 7.84 16.62 2.16
C LEU A 81 7.94 18.12 2.48
N ALA A 82 7.14 18.93 1.81
CA ALA A 82 7.10 20.38 1.98
C ALA A 82 6.11 20.76 3.08
N ILE A 83 6.57 21.45 4.12
CA ILE A 83 5.80 21.81 5.30
C ILE A 83 5.52 23.31 5.28
N THR A 84 4.25 23.69 5.45
CA THR A 84 3.81 25.09 5.45
C THR A 84 2.64 25.28 6.40
N ASP A 85 2.59 26.43 7.08
CA ASP A 85 1.43 26.88 7.88
C ASP A 85 0.46 27.74 7.06
N GLN A 86 0.81 28.04 5.81
CA GLN A 86 -0.02 28.78 4.85
C GLN A 86 -0.43 27.87 3.69
N PRO A 87 -1.69 27.95 3.20
CA PRO A 87 -2.09 27.21 2.01
C PRO A 87 -1.30 27.61 0.74
N ALA A 88 -0.88 28.88 0.66
CA ALA A 88 -0.01 29.40 -0.39
C ALA A 88 1.46 29.25 0.00
N LEU A 89 2.26 28.77 -0.94
CA LEU A 89 3.70 28.62 -0.77
C LEU A 89 4.40 29.96 -0.98
N THR A 90 5.58 30.11 -0.36
CA THR A 90 6.48 31.23 -0.65
C THR A 90 6.97 31.16 -2.10
N PRO A 91 7.41 32.27 -2.73
CA PRO A 91 7.98 32.23 -4.08
C PRO A 91 9.18 31.29 -4.21
N ALA A 92 10.00 31.18 -3.16
CA ALA A 92 11.11 30.23 -3.08
C ALA A 92 10.59 28.79 -3.03
N GLY A 93 9.57 28.51 -2.20
CA GLY A 93 8.88 27.22 -2.12
C GLY A 93 8.30 26.78 -3.45
N ASP A 94 7.55 27.65 -4.13
CA ASP A 94 6.99 27.35 -5.44
C ASP A 94 8.09 27.04 -6.46
N THR A 95 9.15 27.86 -6.52
CA THR A 95 10.29 27.63 -7.42
C THR A 95 10.98 26.29 -7.16
N ALA A 96 11.21 25.94 -5.89
CA ALA A 96 11.81 24.67 -5.51
C ALA A 96 10.92 23.47 -5.91
N ILE A 97 9.61 23.54 -5.62
CA ILE A 97 8.67 22.47 -5.97
C ILE A 97 8.57 22.30 -7.50
N GLN A 98 8.45 23.38 -8.27
CA GLN A 98 8.39 23.29 -9.73
C GLN A 98 9.65 22.65 -10.32
N ARG A 99 10.82 22.96 -9.75
CA ARG A 99 12.08 22.35 -10.16
C ARG A 99 12.12 20.84 -9.87
N LEU A 100 11.76 20.45 -8.65
CA LEU A 100 11.71 19.04 -8.23
C LEU A 100 10.72 18.24 -9.08
N ALA A 101 9.55 18.81 -9.38
CA ALA A 101 8.54 18.22 -10.23
C ALA A 101 9.06 17.98 -11.66
N ARG A 102 9.79 18.93 -12.24
CA ARG A 102 10.44 18.75 -13.57
C ARG A 102 11.50 17.66 -13.57
N ALA A 103 12.15 17.42 -12.43
CA ALA A 103 13.09 16.32 -12.23
C ALA A 103 12.40 14.97 -11.94
N GLY A 104 11.06 14.93 -11.89
CA GLY A 104 10.29 13.73 -11.59
C GLY A 104 10.33 13.29 -10.13
N VAL A 105 10.78 14.17 -9.22
CA VAL A 105 10.82 13.89 -7.78
C VAL A 105 9.41 14.04 -7.20
N PRO A 106 8.87 13.02 -6.49
CA PRO A 106 7.59 13.15 -5.82
C PRO A 106 7.62 14.23 -4.73
N VAL A 107 6.69 15.17 -4.78
CA VAL A 107 6.56 16.24 -3.80
C VAL A 107 5.22 16.10 -3.08
N VAL A 108 5.27 16.02 -1.75
CA VAL A 108 4.10 16.01 -0.90
C VAL A 108 4.07 17.27 -0.05
N THR A 109 3.02 18.07 -0.19
CA THR A 109 2.84 19.29 0.61
C THR A 109 1.93 19.01 1.80
N VAL A 110 2.39 19.37 2.99
CA VAL A 110 1.64 19.30 4.26
C VAL A 110 1.34 20.73 4.69
N VAL A 111 0.05 21.08 4.66
CA VAL A 111 -0.43 22.35 5.20
C VAL A 111 -0.90 22.11 6.63
N HIS A 112 -0.21 22.66 7.62
CA HIS A 112 -0.64 22.58 9.01
C HIS A 112 -1.39 23.85 9.44
N GLY A 113 -2.18 23.77 10.53
CA GLY A 113 -3.01 24.88 10.99
C GLY A 113 -4.29 25.13 10.19
N SER A 114 -4.60 24.30 9.19
CA SER A 114 -5.85 24.37 8.41
C SER A 114 -6.69 23.10 8.51
N GLY A 115 -8.00 23.27 8.55
CA GLY A 115 -9.00 22.19 8.43
C GLY A 115 -9.86 22.30 7.17
N ARG A 116 -9.53 23.21 6.24
CA ARG A 116 -10.38 23.46 5.06
C ARG A 116 -10.08 22.43 3.97
N PRO A 117 -11.10 21.73 3.42
CA PRO A 117 -10.87 20.73 2.37
C PRO A 117 -10.19 21.26 1.10
N VAL A 118 -10.43 22.54 0.75
CA VAL A 118 -9.80 23.19 -0.41
C VAL A 118 -8.28 23.30 -0.26
N ASP A 119 -7.78 23.38 0.98
CA ASP A 119 -6.35 23.49 1.23
C ASP A 119 -5.63 22.15 1.05
N ALA A 120 -6.36 21.02 0.98
CA ALA A 120 -5.81 19.69 0.70
C ALA A 120 -5.69 19.39 -0.80
N VAL A 121 -6.15 20.27 -1.67
CA VAL A 121 -6.10 20.06 -3.12
C VAL A 121 -4.68 20.28 -3.63
N ALA A 122 -4.09 19.26 -4.25
CA ALA A 122 -2.76 19.32 -4.84
C ALA A 122 -2.67 20.43 -5.91
N ARG A 123 -1.57 21.17 -5.90
CA ARG A 123 -1.27 22.27 -6.83
C ARG A 123 -0.23 21.86 -7.87
N ALA A 124 0.01 22.73 -8.84
CA ALA A 124 0.99 22.49 -9.89
C ALA A 124 2.37 22.17 -9.29
N GLY A 125 2.99 21.07 -9.73
CA GLY A 125 4.26 20.58 -9.23
C GLY A 125 4.16 19.65 -8.02
N GLU A 126 3.00 19.57 -7.36
CA GLU A 126 2.79 18.66 -6.22
C GLU A 126 2.24 17.32 -6.69
N THR A 127 2.77 16.23 -6.13
CA THR A 127 2.23 14.88 -6.34
C THR A 127 1.01 14.64 -5.46
N MET A 128 1.07 15.11 -4.22
CA MET A 128 -0.03 15.01 -3.25
C MET A 128 0.02 16.22 -2.32
N ARG A 129 -1.14 16.62 -1.81
CA ARG A 129 -1.24 17.60 -0.73
C ARG A 129 -2.15 17.07 0.36
N THR A 130 -1.82 17.37 1.61
CA THR A 130 -2.60 16.99 2.78
C THR A 130 -2.67 18.15 3.77
N VAL A 131 -3.72 18.17 4.57
CA VAL A 131 -3.94 19.17 5.62
C VAL A 131 -3.95 18.49 6.98
N VAL A 132 -3.34 19.12 7.97
CA VAL A 132 -3.35 18.66 9.36
C VAL A 132 -3.64 19.84 10.29
N PRO A 133 -4.41 19.65 11.38
CA PRO A 133 -4.68 20.75 12.31
C PRO A 133 -3.42 21.27 13.01
N ALA A 134 -2.50 20.36 13.38
CA ALA A 134 -1.23 20.65 14.04
C ALA A 134 -0.21 19.58 13.66
N LEU A 135 1.09 19.83 13.91
CA LEU A 135 2.18 18.86 13.70
C LEU A 135 2.42 18.03 14.96
N ASP A 136 1.42 17.23 15.34
CA ASP A 136 1.44 16.32 16.49
C ASP A 136 1.28 14.86 16.05
N ASP A 137 1.16 13.94 17.02
CA ASP A 137 1.01 12.50 16.74
C ASP A 137 -0.19 12.19 15.82
N ALA A 138 -1.25 12.99 15.85
CA ALA A 138 -2.42 12.79 14.99
C ALA A 138 -2.12 13.14 13.52
N ALA A 139 -1.12 13.97 13.25
CA ALA A 139 -0.67 14.33 11.91
C ALA A 139 0.07 13.18 11.20
N LEU A 140 0.61 12.22 11.94
CA LEU A 140 1.40 11.13 11.35
C LEU A 140 0.59 10.35 10.32
N ALA A 141 -0.63 9.94 10.64
CA ALA A 141 -1.46 9.13 9.74
C ALA A 141 -1.75 9.81 8.39
N PRO A 142 -2.27 11.05 8.33
CA PRO A 142 -2.50 11.75 7.06
C PRO A 142 -1.21 12.09 6.31
N ILE A 143 -0.11 12.45 7.00
CA ILE A 143 1.19 12.69 6.37
C ILE A 143 1.73 11.39 5.76
N ALA A 144 1.69 10.28 6.50
CA ALA A 144 2.14 8.98 6.03
C ALA A 144 1.33 8.51 4.83
N ALA A 145 0.00 8.65 4.86
CA ALA A 145 -0.86 8.31 3.73
C ALA A 145 -0.53 9.13 2.48
N ALA A 146 -0.30 10.44 2.64
CA ALA A 146 0.08 11.35 1.56
C ALA A 146 1.46 10.98 0.98
N LEU A 147 2.47 10.74 1.82
CA LEU A 147 3.81 10.35 1.39
C LEU A 147 3.80 9.00 0.65
N VAL A 148 3.21 7.98 1.27
CA VAL A 148 3.20 6.61 0.72
C VAL A 148 2.42 6.53 -0.59
N GLY A 149 1.32 7.29 -0.72
CA GLY A 149 0.55 7.34 -1.96
C GLY A 149 1.27 8.07 -3.11
N ALA A 150 2.17 9.01 -2.81
CA ALA A 150 2.94 9.75 -3.81
C ALA A 150 4.15 8.99 -4.35
N VAL A 151 4.74 8.08 -3.56
CA VAL A 151 5.98 7.40 -3.91
C VAL A 151 5.77 6.02 -4.57
N PRO A 152 6.71 5.55 -5.40
CA PRO A 152 6.64 4.24 -6.02
C PRO A 152 6.83 3.10 -4.99
N LEU A 153 6.35 1.91 -5.35
CA LEU A 153 6.38 0.72 -4.49
C LEU A 153 7.77 0.41 -3.91
N SER A 154 8.83 0.52 -4.71
CA SER A 154 10.20 0.23 -4.26
C SER A 154 10.57 1.09 -3.05
N LEU A 155 10.28 2.40 -3.12
CA LEU A 155 10.52 3.34 -2.03
C LEU A 155 9.61 3.08 -0.82
N ARG A 156 8.35 2.68 -1.03
CA ARG A 156 7.43 2.34 0.09
C ARG A 156 8.02 1.25 1.00
N LEU A 157 8.68 0.24 0.43
CA LEU A 157 9.26 -0.86 1.22
C LEU A 157 10.45 -0.39 2.05
N ALA A 158 11.34 0.42 1.47
CA ALA A 158 12.44 1.05 2.20
C ALA A 158 11.92 1.94 3.34
N LEU A 159 10.92 2.78 3.06
CA LEU A 159 10.30 3.66 4.06
C LEU A 159 9.70 2.86 5.22
N ALA A 160 8.90 1.81 4.95
CA ALA A 160 8.34 0.97 6.02
C ALA A 160 9.42 0.28 6.87
N ARG A 161 10.50 -0.18 6.23
CA ARG A 161 11.58 -0.88 6.94
C ARG A 161 12.30 0.04 7.92
N GLN A 162 12.66 1.22 7.45
CA GLN A 162 13.57 2.15 8.12
C GLN A 162 12.85 3.19 8.99
N LEU A 163 11.59 3.52 8.65
CA LEU A 163 10.74 4.44 9.40
C LEU A 163 9.52 3.68 9.94
N PRO A 164 9.62 3.05 11.13
CA PRO A 164 8.52 2.32 11.74
C PRO A 164 7.18 3.09 11.79
N PRO A 165 7.14 4.42 12.02
CA PRO A 165 5.89 5.20 11.98
C PRO A 165 5.13 5.12 10.65
N LEU A 166 5.81 4.84 9.52
CA LEU A 166 5.18 4.73 8.19
C LEU A 166 4.63 3.34 7.87
N ARG A 167 4.91 2.33 8.70
CA ARG A 167 4.55 0.92 8.42
C ARG A 167 3.07 0.73 8.21
N ASP A 168 2.23 1.32 9.04
CA ASP A 168 0.79 1.14 8.95
C ASP A 168 0.24 1.68 7.62
N ALA A 169 0.67 2.86 7.19
CA ALA A 169 0.28 3.43 5.90
C ALA A 169 0.76 2.58 4.71
N VAL A 170 2.03 2.13 4.74
CA VAL A 170 2.58 1.27 3.68
C VAL A 170 1.86 -0.07 3.62
N PHE A 171 1.69 -0.74 4.76
CA PHE A 171 1.07 -2.06 4.79
C PHE A 171 -0.41 -2.00 4.43
N ASP A 172 -1.16 -1.02 4.92
CA ASP A 172 -2.56 -0.87 4.53
C ASP A 172 -2.72 -0.61 3.04
N LEU A 173 -1.83 0.18 2.42
CA LEU A 173 -1.84 0.38 0.98
C LEU A 173 -1.51 -0.91 0.21
N LEU A 174 -0.47 -1.64 0.61
CA LEU A 174 -0.11 -2.94 -0.02
C LEU A 174 -1.27 -3.94 0.06
N ILE A 175 -1.93 -4.00 1.21
CA ILE A 175 -3.05 -4.90 1.45
C ILE A 175 -4.25 -4.49 0.59
N ASP A 176 -4.57 -3.20 0.54
CA ASP A 176 -5.67 -2.67 -0.26
C ASP A 176 -5.45 -2.87 -1.77
N GLU A 177 -4.26 -2.56 -2.28
CA GLU A 177 -3.89 -2.79 -3.69
C GLU A 177 -4.02 -4.28 -4.05
N THR A 178 -3.52 -5.18 -3.20
CA THR A 178 -3.62 -6.63 -3.41
C THR A 178 -5.07 -7.11 -3.33
N ALA A 179 -5.85 -6.59 -2.39
CA ALA A 179 -7.27 -6.93 -2.23
C ALA A 179 -8.08 -6.46 -3.43
N LYS A 180 -7.83 -5.26 -3.96
CA LYS A 180 -8.44 -4.74 -5.20
C LYS A 180 -8.07 -5.59 -6.40
N ALA A 181 -6.80 -5.95 -6.58
CA ALA A 181 -6.35 -6.80 -7.68
C ALA A 181 -7.06 -8.16 -7.67
N ASN A 182 -7.12 -8.82 -6.50
CA ASN A 182 -7.80 -10.11 -6.35
C ASN A 182 -9.32 -10.00 -6.55
N ALA A 183 -9.93 -8.90 -6.11
CA ALA A 183 -11.35 -8.64 -6.26
C ALA A 183 -11.73 -8.34 -7.72
N THR A 184 -10.91 -7.57 -8.44
CA THR A 184 -11.05 -7.35 -9.89
C THR A 184 -10.91 -8.65 -10.66
N TYR A 185 -9.97 -9.51 -10.28
CA TYR A 185 -9.83 -10.82 -10.90
C TYR A 185 -11.08 -11.70 -10.67
N ALA A 186 -11.57 -11.77 -9.42
CA ALA A 186 -12.82 -12.45 -9.11
C ALA A 186 -14.02 -11.89 -9.90
N PHE A 187 -14.05 -10.57 -10.12
CA PHE A 187 -15.05 -9.92 -10.96
C PHE A 187 -14.93 -10.42 -12.41
N THR A 188 -13.74 -10.38 -13.02
CA THR A 188 -13.55 -10.78 -14.41
C THR A 188 -13.87 -12.24 -14.66
N THR A 189 -13.46 -13.14 -13.76
CA THR A 189 -13.77 -14.57 -13.84
C THR A 189 -15.28 -14.80 -13.74
N ALA A 190 -15.96 -14.15 -12.77
CA ALA A 190 -17.40 -14.29 -12.62
C ALA A 190 -18.20 -13.71 -13.80
N VAL A 191 -17.65 -12.72 -14.52
CA VAL A 191 -18.25 -12.22 -15.77
C VAL A 191 -18.05 -13.21 -16.91
N ALA A 192 -16.87 -13.81 -17.03
CA ALA A 192 -16.57 -14.81 -18.06
C ALA A 192 -17.43 -16.07 -17.89
N GLU A 193 -17.59 -16.57 -16.65
CA GLU A 193 -18.46 -17.71 -16.31
C GLU A 193 -19.93 -17.48 -16.69
N ALA A 194 -20.38 -16.22 -16.73
CA ALA A 194 -21.75 -15.88 -17.12
C ALA A 194 -21.97 -15.91 -18.66
N VAL A 195 -20.91 -16.08 -19.46
CA VAL A 195 -20.98 -16.18 -20.93
C VAL A 195 -20.84 -17.65 -21.34
N PRO A 196 -21.90 -18.32 -21.81
CA PRO A 196 -21.93 -19.77 -22.04
C PRO A 196 -20.93 -20.32 -23.08
N ILE A 197 -20.28 -19.45 -23.86
CA ILE A 197 -19.42 -19.82 -25.00
C ILE A 197 -17.94 -19.96 -24.58
N LEU A 198 -17.55 -19.41 -23.43
CA LEU A 198 -16.17 -19.47 -22.92
C LEU A 198 -16.01 -20.70 -22.01
N ASP A 199 -15.85 -21.88 -22.59
CA ASP A 199 -15.56 -23.13 -21.86
C ASP A 199 -14.09 -23.18 -21.38
N VAL A 200 -13.70 -22.18 -20.59
CA VAL A 200 -12.34 -22.00 -20.08
C VAL A 200 -12.28 -22.56 -18.65
N PRO A 201 -11.41 -23.54 -18.34
CA PRO A 201 -11.23 -24.04 -16.99
C PRO A 201 -10.42 -23.03 -16.13
N LEU A 202 -11.10 -21.98 -15.66
CA LEU A 202 -10.52 -20.86 -14.90
C LEU A 202 -9.96 -21.30 -13.52
N ASN A 203 -10.49 -22.38 -12.96
CA ASN A 203 -10.23 -22.85 -11.59
C ASN A 203 -8.75 -23.06 -11.21
N LEU A 204 -7.88 -23.43 -12.15
CA LEU A 204 -6.48 -23.76 -11.85
C LEU A 204 -5.55 -22.54 -11.97
N ALA A 205 -5.74 -21.71 -12.98
CA ALA A 205 -5.02 -20.44 -13.14
C ALA A 205 -5.34 -19.48 -11.98
N ASP A 206 -6.60 -19.46 -11.53
CA ASP A 206 -7.08 -18.67 -10.39
C ASP A 206 -6.30 -18.95 -9.10
N ILE A 207 -6.00 -20.23 -8.84
CA ILE A 207 -5.28 -20.65 -7.63
C ILE A 207 -3.85 -20.13 -7.68
N LEU A 208 -3.18 -20.24 -8.83
CA LEU A 208 -1.77 -19.86 -8.97
C LEU A 208 -1.61 -18.33 -8.88
N VAL A 209 -2.42 -17.57 -9.62
CA VAL A 209 -2.35 -16.10 -9.65
C VAL A 209 -2.67 -15.50 -8.28
N LEU A 210 -3.79 -15.89 -7.67
CA LEU A 210 -4.22 -15.33 -6.38
C LEU A 210 -3.31 -15.75 -5.21
N THR A 211 -2.61 -16.89 -5.34
CA THR A 211 -1.63 -17.35 -4.35
C THR A 211 -0.31 -16.60 -4.50
N LYS A 212 0.16 -16.34 -5.73
CA LYS A 212 1.32 -15.44 -5.97
C LYS A 212 1.11 -14.08 -5.31
N ASN A 213 -0.05 -13.45 -5.55
CA ASN A 213 -0.34 -12.12 -5.03
C ASN A 213 -0.28 -12.03 -3.50
N GLN A 214 -0.90 -13.00 -2.80
CA GLN A 214 -0.93 -12.99 -1.34
C GLN A 214 0.42 -13.33 -0.71
N LEU A 215 1.18 -14.26 -1.32
CA LEU A 215 2.52 -14.59 -0.84
C LEU A 215 3.50 -13.43 -1.05
N LEU A 216 3.43 -12.77 -2.20
CA LEU A 216 4.22 -11.57 -2.47
C LEU A 216 3.85 -10.42 -1.54
N MET A 217 2.56 -10.17 -1.32
CA MET A 217 2.09 -9.18 -0.34
C MET A 217 2.66 -9.49 1.04
N GLY A 218 2.55 -10.74 1.49
CA GLY A 218 3.07 -11.14 2.79
C GLY A 218 4.59 -11.03 2.90
N TYR A 219 5.33 -11.40 1.85
CA TYR A 219 6.79 -11.24 1.78
C TYR A 219 7.20 -9.76 1.83
N LYS A 220 6.52 -8.88 1.09
CA LYS A 220 6.74 -7.42 1.12
C LYS A 220 6.48 -6.84 2.52
N ILE A 221 5.38 -7.23 3.16
CA ILE A 221 5.06 -6.81 4.54
C ILE A 221 6.17 -7.29 5.50
N ALA A 222 6.61 -8.55 5.37
CA ALA A 222 7.67 -9.09 6.23
C ALA A 222 8.98 -8.29 6.09
N LEU A 223 9.43 -8.03 4.87
CA LEU A 223 10.64 -7.26 4.60
C LEU A 223 10.53 -5.81 5.10
N GLY A 224 9.38 -5.17 4.85
CA GLY A 224 9.08 -3.82 5.36
C GLY A 224 8.93 -3.78 6.88
N ALA A 225 8.63 -4.91 7.55
CA ALA A 225 8.61 -4.97 9.01
C ALA A 225 10.00 -5.21 9.62
N GLY A 226 11.04 -5.32 8.80
CA GLY A 226 12.41 -5.55 9.24
C GLY A 226 12.87 -7.02 9.19
N LYS A 227 11.98 -7.97 8.82
CA LYS A 227 12.39 -9.38 8.69
C LYS A 227 13.48 -9.51 7.62
N SER A 228 14.40 -10.44 7.86
CA SER A 228 15.54 -10.76 6.99
C SER A 228 15.74 -12.27 6.96
N GLY A 229 16.65 -12.75 6.12
CA GLY A 229 16.88 -14.19 5.89
C GLY A 229 16.67 -14.57 4.43
N ARG A 230 16.76 -15.85 4.08
CA ARG A 230 16.55 -16.26 2.68
C ARG A 230 15.08 -16.17 2.34
N ALA A 231 14.78 -15.82 1.09
CA ALA A 231 13.41 -15.60 0.64
C ALA A 231 12.51 -16.82 0.93
N ARG A 232 13.06 -18.03 0.77
CA ARG A 232 12.38 -19.29 1.08
C ARG A 232 11.96 -19.43 2.54
N ASP A 233 12.78 -18.94 3.47
CA ASP A 233 12.52 -19.07 4.91
C ASP A 233 11.41 -18.09 5.31
N VAL A 234 11.54 -16.82 4.91
CA VAL A 234 10.54 -15.78 5.15
C VAL A 234 9.19 -16.13 4.54
N ILE A 235 9.18 -16.64 3.29
CA ILE A 235 7.95 -17.09 2.63
C ILE A 235 7.37 -18.32 3.34
N GLY A 236 8.20 -19.24 3.83
CA GLY A 236 7.76 -20.38 4.64
C GLY A 236 7.05 -19.92 5.92
N GLU A 237 7.57 -18.90 6.60
CA GLU A 237 6.94 -18.30 7.78
C GLU A 237 5.62 -17.60 7.42
N VAL A 238 5.59 -16.83 6.33
CA VAL A 238 4.35 -16.22 5.80
C VAL A 238 3.31 -17.31 5.50
N VAL A 239 3.70 -18.41 4.85
CA VAL A 239 2.81 -19.56 4.60
C VAL A 239 2.31 -20.15 5.92
N GLY A 240 3.16 -20.26 6.95
CA GLY A 240 2.75 -20.75 8.28
C GLY A 240 1.69 -19.86 8.95
N VAL A 241 1.77 -18.55 8.75
CA VAL A 241 0.78 -17.57 9.25
C VAL A 241 -0.51 -17.61 8.44
N VAL A 242 -0.39 -17.71 7.12
CA VAL A 242 -1.50 -17.72 6.15
C VAL A 242 -2.08 -19.12 5.96
N GLY A 243 -1.48 -20.17 6.53
CA GLY A 243 -1.90 -21.57 6.36
C GLY A 243 -3.37 -21.81 6.74
N GLY A 244 -3.87 -21.10 7.75
CA GLY A 244 -5.30 -21.05 8.08
C GLY A 244 -6.15 -20.23 7.11
N GLY A 245 -5.59 -19.21 6.46
CA GLY A 245 -6.23 -18.41 5.42
C GLY A 245 -6.41 -19.15 4.08
N PHE A 246 -5.49 -20.06 3.73
CA PHE A 246 -5.70 -20.97 2.59
C PHE A 246 -6.87 -21.93 2.81
N LEU A 247 -7.09 -22.40 4.05
CA LEU A 247 -8.30 -23.12 4.44
C LEU A 247 -9.55 -22.24 4.35
N PHE A 248 -9.46 -20.98 4.77
CA PHE A 248 -10.55 -20.00 4.64
C PHE A 248 -10.91 -19.71 3.17
N ARG A 249 -9.95 -19.76 2.25
CA ARG A 249 -10.18 -19.61 0.81
C ARG A 249 -10.92 -20.81 0.20
N GLN A 250 -10.65 -22.02 0.68
CA GLN A 250 -11.45 -23.20 0.32
C GLN A 250 -12.87 -23.10 0.88
N ALA A 251 -13.01 -22.69 2.13
CA ALA A 251 -14.33 -22.47 2.75
C ALA A 251 -15.12 -21.37 2.01
N ALA A 252 -14.49 -20.24 1.70
CA ALA A 252 -15.12 -19.15 0.94
C ALA A 252 -15.54 -19.59 -0.47
N ARG A 253 -14.77 -20.46 -1.14
CA ARG A 253 -15.16 -21.02 -2.45
C ARG A 253 -16.29 -22.03 -2.36
N GLN A 254 -16.32 -22.88 -1.35
CA GLN A 254 -17.46 -23.77 -1.10
C GLN A 254 -18.73 -22.97 -0.81
N LEU A 255 -18.62 -21.91 0.01
CA LEU A 255 -19.71 -20.97 0.27
C LEU A 255 -20.15 -20.20 -0.98
N VAL A 256 -19.22 -19.75 -1.83
CA VAL A 256 -19.55 -19.06 -3.10
C VAL A 256 -20.17 -20.01 -4.13
N GLY A 257 -19.76 -21.28 -4.16
CA GLY A 257 -20.35 -22.32 -5.02
C GLY A 257 -21.74 -22.78 -4.57
N LEU A 258 -22.11 -22.52 -3.31
CA LEU A 258 -23.40 -22.85 -2.71
C LEU A 258 -24.45 -21.74 -2.81
N ILE A 259 -24.12 -20.57 -3.34
CA ILE A 259 -25.09 -19.50 -3.55
C ILE A 259 -25.46 -19.44 -5.04
N PRO A 260 -26.49 -20.20 -5.48
CA PRO A 260 -27.08 -19.94 -6.78
C PRO A 260 -27.66 -18.52 -6.72
N VAL A 261 -27.32 -17.66 -7.69
CA VAL A 261 -27.92 -16.31 -7.84
C VAL A 261 -27.45 -15.25 -6.81
N ALA A 262 -26.32 -15.37 -6.11
CA ALA A 262 -25.73 -14.19 -5.45
C ALA A 262 -24.97 -13.36 -6.48
N GLY A 263 -25.49 -12.18 -6.80
CA GLY A 263 -24.90 -11.27 -7.79
C GLY A 263 -23.40 -11.00 -7.61
N LEU A 264 -22.83 -10.35 -8.61
CA LEU A 264 -21.39 -10.07 -8.73
C LEU A 264 -20.79 -9.32 -7.50
N ILE A 265 -21.62 -8.55 -6.77
CA ILE A 265 -21.21 -7.77 -5.59
C ILE A 265 -20.69 -8.65 -4.43
N PRO A 266 -21.49 -9.60 -3.86
CA PRO A 266 -21.02 -10.52 -2.83
C PRO A 266 -19.69 -11.23 -3.16
N LYS A 267 -19.55 -11.77 -4.38
CA LYS A 267 -18.33 -12.50 -4.79
C LYS A 267 -17.09 -11.60 -4.69
N VAL A 268 -17.16 -10.40 -5.26
CA VAL A 268 -16.06 -9.42 -5.25
C VAL A 268 -15.76 -8.92 -3.84
N ALA A 269 -16.80 -8.64 -3.04
CA ALA A 269 -16.64 -8.18 -1.68
C ALA A 269 -15.95 -9.24 -0.78
N ILE A 270 -16.29 -10.52 -0.94
CA ILE A 270 -15.65 -11.63 -0.23
C ILE A 270 -14.17 -11.76 -0.64
N ALA A 271 -13.87 -11.69 -1.93
CA ALA A 271 -12.49 -11.76 -2.43
C ALA A 271 -11.59 -10.65 -1.88
N TYR A 272 -12.11 -9.41 -1.86
CA TYR A 272 -11.44 -8.27 -1.24
C TYR A 272 -11.23 -8.52 0.26
N THR A 273 -12.30 -8.82 0.99
CA THR A 273 -12.29 -8.95 2.46
C THR A 273 -11.35 -10.07 2.92
N GLY A 274 -11.38 -11.22 2.25
CA GLY A 274 -10.49 -12.34 2.57
C GLY A 274 -9.02 -12.00 2.36
N THR A 275 -8.69 -11.25 1.31
CA THR A 275 -7.32 -10.78 1.08
C THR A 275 -6.89 -9.78 2.15
N TRP A 276 -7.77 -8.84 2.51
CA TRP A 276 -7.48 -7.86 3.54
C TRP A 276 -7.22 -8.49 4.90
N ALA A 277 -8.06 -9.45 5.30
CA ALA A 277 -7.92 -10.19 6.55
C ALA A 277 -6.58 -10.96 6.61
N ILE A 278 -6.21 -11.65 5.53
CA ILE A 278 -4.91 -12.34 5.41
C ILE A 278 -3.76 -11.35 5.54
N GLY A 279 -3.83 -10.21 4.86
CA GLY A 279 -2.83 -9.15 4.95
C GLY A 279 -2.62 -8.67 6.39
N ARG A 280 -3.69 -8.34 7.10
CA ARG A 280 -3.59 -7.92 8.51
C ARG A 280 -3.05 -9.00 9.43
N ALA A 281 -3.33 -10.28 9.14
CA ALA A 281 -2.73 -11.38 9.89
C ALA A 281 -1.21 -11.42 9.72
N VAL A 282 -0.72 -11.20 8.49
CA VAL A 282 0.71 -11.08 8.23
C VAL A 282 1.31 -9.85 8.90
N VAL A 283 0.65 -8.70 8.89
CA VAL A 283 1.13 -7.49 9.57
C VAL A 283 1.39 -7.74 11.05
N VAL A 284 0.40 -8.29 11.77
CA VAL A 284 0.54 -8.55 13.22
C VAL A 284 1.67 -9.55 13.50
N TRP A 285 1.79 -10.60 12.69
CA TRP A 285 2.92 -11.53 12.86
C TRP A 285 4.26 -10.86 12.56
N ALA A 286 4.35 -10.07 11.48
CA ALA A 286 5.59 -9.47 11.03
C ALA A 286 6.10 -8.41 12.02
N THR A 287 5.21 -7.60 12.60
CA THR A 287 5.58 -6.49 13.50
C THR A 287 5.59 -6.89 14.97
N GLN A 288 4.76 -7.85 15.39
CA GLN A 288 4.58 -8.20 16.82
C GLN A 288 4.98 -9.64 17.14
N GLY A 289 5.40 -10.44 16.15
CA GLY A 289 5.86 -11.82 16.34
C GLY A 289 4.77 -12.81 16.76
N ARG A 290 3.51 -12.39 16.82
CA ARG A 290 2.38 -13.20 17.32
C ARG A 290 1.34 -13.47 16.25
N ARG A 291 0.59 -14.57 16.42
CA ARG A 291 -0.54 -14.90 15.54
C ARG A 291 -1.78 -14.09 15.92
N VAL A 292 -2.59 -13.73 14.94
CA VAL A 292 -3.87 -13.06 15.16
C VAL A 292 -4.91 -14.05 15.68
N SER A 293 -5.63 -13.68 16.74
CA SER A 293 -6.74 -14.49 17.24
C SER A 293 -7.89 -14.54 16.23
N PRO A 294 -8.66 -15.64 16.14
CA PRO A 294 -9.84 -15.70 15.27
C PRO A 294 -10.85 -14.59 15.53
N ALA A 295 -11.01 -14.15 16.78
CA ALA A 295 -11.91 -13.06 17.16
C ALA A 295 -11.44 -11.71 16.59
N THR A 296 -10.15 -11.41 16.71
CA THR A 296 -9.53 -10.20 16.13
C THR A 296 -9.66 -10.21 14.61
N LEU A 297 -9.39 -11.35 13.97
CA LEU A 297 -9.51 -11.50 12.52
C LEU A 297 -10.94 -11.29 12.02
N ARG A 298 -11.94 -11.80 12.75
CA ARG A 298 -13.36 -11.57 12.44
C ARG A 298 -13.78 -10.11 12.57
N ARG A 299 -13.25 -9.38 13.55
CA ARG A 299 -13.51 -7.93 13.68
C ARG A 299 -12.92 -7.17 12.50
N LEU A 300 -11.64 -7.40 12.23
CA LEU A 300 -10.91 -6.84 11.08
C LEU A 300 -11.63 -7.14 9.75
N SER A 301 -12.12 -8.36 9.57
CA SER A 301 -12.87 -8.74 8.36
C SER A 301 -14.19 -7.99 8.22
N ARG A 302 -14.89 -7.68 9.32
CA ARG A 302 -16.13 -6.88 9.28
C ARG A 302 -15.86 -5.44 8.83
N ASP A 303 -14.77 -4.86 9.29
CA ASP A 303 -14.35 -3.50 8.90
C ASP A 303 -14.01 -3.46 7.40
N ALA A 304 -13.33 -4.49 6.90
CA ALA A 304 -12.99 -4.63 5.47
C ALA A 304 -14.20 -4.97 4.58
N ALA A 305 -15.25 -5.59 5.11
CA ALA A 305 -16.45 -5.93 4.33
C ALA A 305 -17.20 -4.69 3.82
N GLY A 306 -17.10 -3.56 4.52
CA GLY A 306 -17.59 -2.26 4.02
C GLY A 306 -16.82 -1.81 2.78
N ARG A 307 -15.48 -1.83 2.87
CA ARG A 307 -14.57 -1.46 1.78
C ARG A 307 -14.77 -2.35 0.55
N GLY A 308 -14.86 -3.67 0.75
CA GLY A 308 -15.08 -4.63 -0.33
C GLY A 308 -16.41 -4.43 -1.07
N ARG A 309 -17.49 -4.13 -0.34
CA ARG A 309 -18.80 -3.81 -0.95
C ARG A 309 -18.77 -2.50 -1.74
N ALA A 310 -18.11 -1.46 -1.21
CA ALA A 310 -17.96 -0.19 -1.91
C ALA A 310 -17.17 -0.36 -3.22
N PHE A 311 -16.05 -1.08 -3.17
CA PHE A 311 -15.24 -1.38 -4.36
C PHE A 311 -16.02 -2.17 -5.41
N ALA A 312 -16.77 -3.21 -4.98
CA ALA A 312 -17.58 -4.02 -5.89
C ALA A 312 -18.67 -3.23 -6.61
N ARG A 313 -19.33 -2.28 -5.90
CA ARG A 313 -20.29 -1.36 -6.53
C ARG A 313 -19.61 -0.46 -7.57
N GLY A 314 -18.44 0.07 -7.26
CA GLY A 314 -17.67 0.89 -8.19
C GLY A 314 -17.33 0.17 -9.51
N LEU A 315 -16.91 -1.10 -9.43
CA LEU A 315 -16.63 -1.93 -10.62
C LEU A 315 -17.88 -2.14 -11.50
N LEU A 316 -19.05 -2.32 -10.88
CA LEU A 316 -20.31 -2.48 -11.62
C LEU A 316 -20.75 -1.18 -12.29
N SER A 317 -20.68 -0.05 -11.59
CA SER A 317 -21.01 1.26 -12.16
C SER A 317 -20.11 1.63 -13.35
N ALA A 318 -18.81 1.29 -13.27
CA ALA A 318 -17.88 1.51 -14.39
C ALA A 318 -18.20 0.62 -15.60
N ARG A 319 -18.78 -0.56 -15.40
CA ARG A 319 -19.22 -1.43 -16.51
C ARG A 319 -20.50 -0.92 -17.16
N SER A 320 -21.48 -0.44 -16.38
CA SER A 320 -22.73 0.07 -16.93
C SER A 320 -22.52 1.32 -17.79
N SER A 321 -21.61 2.22 -17.39
CA SER A 321 -21.27 3.40 -18.19
C SER A 321 -20.58 3.05 -19.52
N ARG A 322 -19.65 2.09 -19.52
CA ARG A 322 -19.02 1.60 -20.76
C ARG A 322 -20.00 0.94 -21.72
N SER A 323 -20.96 0.16 -21.21
CA SER A 323 -22.01 -0.45 -22.03
C SER A 323 -22.97 0.58 -22.62
N ALA A 324 -23.20 1.71 -21.94
CA ALA A 324 -24.06 2.79 -22.44
C ALA A 324 -23.36 3.65 -23.50
N SER A 325 -22.03 3.81 -23.40
CA SER A 325 -21.23 4.57 -24.37
C SER A 325 -20.85 3.79 -25.64
N ALA A 326 -21.10 2.48 -25.66
CA ALA A 326 -20.85 1.60 -26.80
C ALA A 326 -22.12 1.25 -27.60
N LYS A 327 -23.26 1.85 -27.25
CA LYS A 327 -24.52 1.84 -27.99
C LYS A 327 -24.72 3.20 -28.63
#